data_AF-A0AAX3N911-F1
#
_entry.id   AF-A0AAX3N911-F1
#
_cell.length_a   1.000
_cell.length_b   1.000
_cell.length_c   1.000
_cell.angle_alpha   90.00
_cell.angle_beta   90.00
_cell.angle_gamma   90.00
#
_symmetry.space_group_name_H-M   'P 1'
#
loop_
_entity.id
_entity.type
_entity.pdbx_description
1 polymer ?
#
loop_
_entity_poly.entity_id
_entity_poly.type
_entity_poly.pdbx_seq_one_letter_code
_entity_poly.pdbx_strand_id
1 'polypeptide(L)'
;MHYWSPMPGVHIKSTIIPLGQAHLRIHDIQTEKVLFVAEGGFSTTIEDSSTFSDHKFAQIETPLGRSSIRALKGYDDADIVRPEVNTNVLYPRSIFPCLQGKIEPGQHRLISLITGAMTAEQDSKWRTTSEK
;
A
#
# COMPACT_ATOMS: atom_id res chain seq x y z
N MET A 1 -8.22 -12.17 -9.03
CA MET A 1 -9.25 -12.07 -7.98
C MET A 1 -9.03 -13.20 -6.98
N HIS A 2 -9.10 -12.92 -5.68
CA HIS A 2 -8.76 -13.88 -4.63
C HIS A 2 -9.73 -13.77 -3.44
N TYR A 3 -10.19 -14.91 -2.92
CA TYR A 3 -11.05 -14.99 -1.75
C TYR A 3 -10.27 -15.56 -0.57
N TRP A 4 -10.43 -14.95 0.60
CA TRP A 4 -9.71 -15.36 1.81
C TRP A 4 -10.46 -14.96 3.08
N SER A 5 -10.08 -15.57 4.19
CA SER A 5 -10.65 -15.33 5.51
C SER A 5 -9.51 -15.30 6.53
N PRO A 6 -9.18 -14.14 7.13
CA PRO A 6 -8.12 -14.06 8.13
C PRO A 6 -8.50 -14.69 9.47
N MET A 7 -9.81 -14.72 9.76
CA MET A 7 -10.37 -15.19 11.01
C MET A 7 -11.86 -15.51 10.83
N PRO A 8 -12.46 -16.35 11.69
CA PRO A 8 -13.89 -16.65 11.63
C PRO A 8 -14.77 -15.39 11.62
N GLY A 9 -15.80 -15.39 10.77
CA GLY A 9 -16.73 -14.26 10.62
C GLY A 9 -16.16 -13.07 9.85
N VAL A 10 -15.05 -13.26 9.11
CA VAL A 10 -14.47 -12.25 8.21
C VAL A 10 -14.18 -12.90 6.85
N HIS A 11 -14.88 -12.46 5.81
CA HIS A 11 -14.73 -12.97 4.45
C HIS A 11 -14.37 -11.82 3.52
N ILE A 12 -13.27 -11.98 2.78
CA ILE A 12 -12.71 -10.92 1.96
C ILE A 12 -12.53 -11.42 0.54
N LYS A 13 -12.99 -10.63 -0.42
CA LYS A 13 -12.69 -10.76 -1.83
C LYS A 13 -11.79 -9.61 -2.24
N SER A 14 -10.55 -9.94 -2.61
CA SER A 14 -9.56 -8.98 -3.09
C SER A 14 -9.45 -9.02 -4.62
N THR A 15 -9.49 -7.85 -5.25
CA THR A 15 -9.21 -7.65 -6.67
C THR A 15 -8.07 -6.66 -6.81
N ILE A 16 -7.04 -7.02 -7.58
CA ILE A 16 -5.93 -6.14 -7.93
C ILE A 16 -5.98 -5.90 -9.42
N ILE A 17 -5.99 -4.62 -9.81
CA ILE A 17 -5.96 -4.18 -11.22
C ILE A 17 -4.64 -3.45 -11.44
N PRO A 18 -3.71 -4.01 -12.23
CA PRO A 18 -2.47 -3.32 -12.61
C PRO A 18 -2.76 -2.09 -13.49
N LEU A 19 -2.06 -1.00 -13.22
CA LEU A 19 -2.18 0.30 -13.90
C LEU A 19 -0.76 0.90 -14.13
N GLY A 20 0.08 0.16 -14.86
CA GLY A 20 1.48 0.55 -15.09
C GLY A 20 2.29 0.51 -13.78
N GLN A 21 2.81 1.67 -13.35
CA GLN A 21 3.53 1.82 -12.08
C GLN A 21 2.60 1.89 -10.85
N ALA A 22 1.30 1.65 -11.03
CA ALA A 22 0.33 1.64 -9.96
C ALA A 22 -0.55 0.39 -9.99
N HIS A 23 -1.26 0.17 -8.90
CA HIS A 23 -2.25 -0.89 -8.75
C HIS A 23 -3.47 -0.32 -8.05
N LEU A 24 -4.66 -0.60 -8.60
CA LEU A 24 -5.90 -0.44 -7.86
C LEU A 24 -6.14 -1.70 -7.04
N ARG A 25 -6.26 -1.59 -5.73
CA ARG A 25 -6.63 -2.69 -4.84
C ARG A 25 -8.04 -2.46 -4.32
N ILE A 26 -8.90 -3.46 -4.50
CA ILE A 26 -10.30 -3.43 -4.09
C ILE A 26 -10.53 -4.60 -3.14
N HIS A 27 -11.07 -4.32 -1.97
CA HIS A 27 -11.44 -5.30 -0.97
C HIS A 27 -12.94 -5.21 -0.70
N ASP A 28 -13.67 -6.22 -1.12
CA ASP A 28 -15.05 -6.47 -0.69
C ASP A 28 -15.00 -7.30 0.59
N ILE A 29 -15.49 -6.75 1.69
CA ILE A 29 -15.37 -7.34 3.02
C ILE A 29 -16.77 -7.57 3.58
N GLN A 30 -17.06 -8.80 3.96
CA GLN A 30 -18.20 -9.13 4.80
C GLN A 30 -17.68 -9.53 6.18
N THR A 31 -18.17 -8.87 7.22
CA THR A 31 -17.73 -9.13 8.59
C THR A 31 -18.85 -9.10 9.62
N GLU A 32 -18.75 -9.97 10.62
CA GLU A 32 -19.66 -10.02 11.77
C GLU A 32 -19.12 -9.24 12.99
N LYS A 33 -17.94 -8.64 12.87
CA LYS A 33 -17.24 -7.97 13.97
C LYS A 33 -16.72 -6.60 13.52
N VAL A 34 -16.41 -5.76 14.49
CA VAL A 34 -15.66 -4.53 14.25
C VAL A 34 -14.25 -4.88 13.81
N LEU A 35 -13.78 -4.26 12.73
CA LEU A 35 -12.41 -4.43 12.23
C LEU A 35 -11.68 -3.10 12.18
N PHE A 36 -10.43 -3.12 12.64
CA PHE A 36 -9.44 -2.11 12.31
C PHE A 36 -8.65 -2.63 11.11
N VAL A 37 -8.63 -1.85 10.03
CA VAL A 37 -8.03 -2.24 8.76
C VAL A 37 -6.82 -1.37 8.47
N ALA A 38 -5.79 -1.97 7.88
CA ALA A 38 -4.61 -1.29 7.39
C ALA A 38 -4.27 -1.78 5.97
N GLU A 39 -3.86 -0.87 5.09
CA GLU A 39 -3.42 -1.17 3.73
C GLU A 39 -2.04 -0.54 3.48
N GLY A 40 -1.06 -1.37 3.14
CA GLY A 40 0.33 -0.94 2.95
C GLY A 40 0.68 -0.66 1.49
N GLY A 41 1.34 0.47 1.25
CA GLY A 41 2.07 0.75 0.02
C GLY A 41 3.41 0.01 -0.04
N PHE A 42 4.25 0.39 -1.01
CA PHE A 42 5.56 -0.22 -1.16
C PHE A 42 6.56 0.33 -0.13
N SER A 43 7.31 -0.55 0.51
CA SER A 43 8.40 -0.15 1.39
C SER A 43 9.59 0.38 0.60
N THR A 44 10.24 1.40 1.15
CA THR A 44 11.48 1.97 0.63
C THR A 44 12.43 2.30 1.80
N THR A 45 13.64 2.73 1.48
CA THR A 45 14.62 3.18 2.46
C THR A 45 14.19 4.49 3.12
N ILE A 46 14.55 4.67 4.40
CA ILE A 46 14.42 5.96 5.10
C ILE A 46 15.49 6.98 4.68
N GLU A 47 16.62 6.51 4.16
CA GLU A 47 17.76 7.36 3.78
C GLU A 47 17.36 8.31 2.64
N ASP A 48 17.70 9.61 2.81
CA ASP A 48 17.39 10.69 1.87
C ASP A 48 15.93 10.75 1.43
N SER A 49 15.02 10.30 2.31
CA SER A 49 13.59 10.29 2.03
C SER A 49 12.93 11.61 2.43
N SER A 50 11.99 12.06 1.59
CA SER A 50 11.01 13.08 1.96
C SER A 50 9.62 12.44 2.04
N THR A 51 8.82 12.89 3.00
CA THR A 51 7.52 12.28 3.30
C THR A 51 6.43 13.33 3.32
N PHE A 52 5.26 12.97 2.80
CA PHE A 52 4.04 13.78 2.86
C PHE A 52 2.86 12.88 3.23
N SER A 53 1.99 13.34 4.13
CA SER A 53 0.71 12.68 4.41
C SER A 53 -0.41 13.70 4.66
N ASP A 54 -1.60 13.32 4.23
CA ASP A 54 -2.90 13.91 4.59
C ASP A 54 -3.90 12.78 4.87
N HIS A 55 -5.16 13.11 5.18
CA HIS A 55 -6.17 12.11 5.53
C HIS A 55 -6.47 11.02 4.50
N LYS A 56 -6.11 11.22 3.22
CA LYS A 56 -6.43 10.26 2.16
C LYS A 56 -5.23 9.90 1.30
N PHE A 57 -4.05 10.44 1.59
CA PHE A 57 -2.89 10.26 0.76
C PHE A 57 -1.62 10.29 1.59
N ALA A 58 -0.74 9.32 1.35
CA ALA A 58 0.59 9.31 1.92
C ALA A 58 1.61 8.98 0.83
N GLN A 59 2.75 9.66 0.85
CA GLN A 59 3.79 9.58 -0.16
C GLN A 59 5.17 9.66 0.47
N ILE A 60 6.09 8.89 -0.11
CA ILE A 60 7.51 8.87 0.18
C ILE A 60 8.24 9.05 -1.15
N GLU A 61 9.13 10.03 -1.21
CA GLU A 61 10.08 10.20 -2.31
C GLU A 61 11.48 9.92 -1.82
N THR A 62 12.23 9.15 -2.60
CA THR A 62 13.65 8.83 -2.38
C THR A 62 14.39 8.96 -3.71
N PRO A 63 15.74 8.95 -3.73
CA PRO A 63 16.50 8.89 -4.97
C PRO A 63 16.19 7.65 -5.83
N LEU A 64 15.65 6.58 -5.24
CA LEU A 64 15.24 5.37 -5.96
C LEU A 64 13.91 5.57 -6.71
N GLY A 65 13.06 6.47 -6.22
CA GLY A 65 11.74 6.71 -6.77
C GLY A 65 10.73 7.10 -5.72
N ARG A 66 9.47 6.79 -6.00
CA ARG A 66 8.31 7.22 -5.23
C ARG A 66 7.43 6.04 -4.85
N SER A 67 7.07 5.97 -3.57
CA SER A 67 6.02 5.10 -3.06
C SER A 67 4.88 5.95 -2.55
N SER A 68 3.66 5.71 -3.00
CA SER A 68 2.50 6.43 -2.49
C SER A 68 1.26 5.56 -2.42
N ILE A 69 0.34 5.91 -1.53
CA ILE A 69 -0.96 5.28 -1.40
C ILE A 69 -2.05 6.33 -1.28
N ARG A 70 -3.18 6.11 -1.96
CA ARG A 70 -4.37 6.97 -1.91
C ARG A 70 -5.61 6.18 -1.53
N ALA A 71 -6.34 6.66 -0.52
CA ALA A 71 -7.67 6.19 -0.18
C ALA A 71 -8.69 6.71 -1.22
N LEU A 72 -9.31 5.80 -1.95
CA LEU A 72 -10.41 6.13 -2.86
C LEU A 72 -11.77 5.89 -2.20
N LYS A 73 -11.86 4.86 -1.35
CA LYS A 73 -13.09 4.55 -0.59
C LYS A 73 -12.78 3.76 0.67
N GLY A 74 -13.47 4.11 1.76
CA GLY A 74 -13.61 3.27 2.97
C GLY A 74 -12.45 3.29 3.96
N TYR A 75 -11.36 4.00 3.66
CA TYR A 75 -10.30 4.29 4.61
C TYR A 75 -10.49 5.70 5.19
N ASP A 76 -10.12 5.85 6.45
CA ASP A 76 -10.37 7.06 7.25
C ASP A 76 -9.15 7.99 7.28
N ASP A 77 -7.94 7.43 7.28
CA ASP A 77 -6.70 8.19 7.41
C ASP A 77 -5.54 7.57 6.61
N ALA A 78 -4.52 8.37 6.33
CA ALA A 78 -3.27 7.91 5.71
C ALA A 78 -2.05 8.41 6.49
N ASP A 79 -1.04 7.56 6.65
CA ASP A 79 0.16 7.87 7.43
C ASP A 79 1.42 7.18 6.87
N ILE A 80 2.58 7.56 7.38
CA ILE A 80 3.87 6.95 7.06
C ILE A 80 4.29 6.05 8.22
N VAL A 81 4.34 4.75 7.98
CA VAL A 81 4.76 3.78 8.98
C VAL A 81 6.28 3.64 8.93
N ARG A 82 6.89 3.77 10.11
CA ARG A 82 8.30 3.50 10.38
C ARG A 82 8.38 2.23 11.23
N PRO A 83 8.50 1.04 10.63
CA PRO A 83 8.66 -0.18 11.40
C PRO A 83 10.01 -0.20 12.14
N GLU A 84 10.13 -1.13 13.08
CA GLU A 84 11.37 -1.40 13.79
C GLU A 84 12.51 -1.76 12.82
N VAL A 85 13.75 -1.53 13.26
CA VAL A 85 14.93 -1.84 12.45
C VAL A 85 15.03 -3.34 12.15
N ASN A 86 15.56 -3.68 10.98
CA ASN A 86 15.76 -5.04 10.46
C ASN A 86 14.49 -5.90 10.31
N THR A 87 13.28 -5.31 10.29
CA THR A 87 12.04 -6.05 10.00
C THR A 87 11.70 -6.12 8.51
N ASN A 88 12.54 -5.56 7.64
CA ASN A 88 12.42 -5.66 6.19
C ASN A 88 13.66 -6.35 5.63
N VAL A 89 13.46 -7.25 4.67
CA VAL A 89 14.52 -8.10 4.09
C VAL A 89 15.49 -7.29 3.22
N LEU A 90 15.02 -6.22 2.56
CA LEU A 90 15.80 -5.43 1.62
C LEU A 90 16.44 -4.19 2.26
N TYR A 91 15.75 -3.56 3.20
CA TYR A 91 16.16 -2.31 3.82
C TYR A 91 16.16 -2.45 5.34
N PRO A 92 17.34 -2.46 6.01
CA PRO A 92 17.43 -2.48 7.47
C PRO A 92 16.61 -1.38 8.15
N ARG A 93 16.48 -0.21 7.52
CA ARG A 93 15.63 0.89 7.97
C ARG A 93 14.64 1.26 6.88
N SER A 94 13.52 0.54 6.88
CA SER A 94 12.46 0.75 5.90
C SER A 94 11.40 1.75 6.39
N ILE A 95 10.70 2.37 5.45
CA ILE A 95 9.49 3.16 5.67
C ILE A 95 8.47 2.83 4.57
N PHE A 96 7.17 2.95 4.86
CA PHE A 96 6.12 2.75 3.87
C PHE A 96 4.87 3.58 4.16
N PRO A 97 4.15 4.04 3.13
CA PRO A 97 2.88 4.72 3.32
C PRO A 97 1.77 3.70 3.61
N CYS A 98 0.82 4.05 4.45
CA CYS A 98 -0.23 3.17 4.94
C CYS A 98 -1.58 3.90 4.99
N LEU A 99 -2.66 3.20 4.64
CA LEU A 99 -4.03 3.66 4.94
C LEU A 99 -4.56 2.91 6.15
N GLN A 100 -5.39 3.58 6.95
CA GLN A 100 -6.04 2.99 8.11
C GLN A 100 -7.53 3.27 8.08
N GLY A 101 -8.31 2.43 8.75
CA GLY A 101 -9.72 2.70 8.97
C GLY A 101 -10.37 1.76 9.96
N LYS A 102 -11.63 2.05 10.29
CA LYS A 102 -12.48 1.23 11.15
C LYS A 102 -13.78 0.90 10.43
N ILE A 103 -14.13 -0.37 10.37
CA ILE A 103 -15.40 -0.84 9.80
C ILE A 103 -16.20 -1.62 10.85
N GLU A 104 -17.51 -1.35 10.90
CA GLU A 104 -18.47 -2.04 11.77
C GLU A 104 -18.92 -3.37 11.13
N PRO A 105 -19.62 -4.27 11.85
CA PRO A 105 -20.22 -5.46 11.23
C PRO A 105 -21.09 -5.11 10.01
N GLY A 106 -20.95 -5.87 8.91
CA GLY A 106 -21.71 -5.67 7.68
C GLY A 106 -20.91 -5.94 6.41
N GLN A 107 -21.36 -5.34 5.31
CA GLN A 107 -20.69 -5.40 4.00
C GLN A 107 -20.02 -4.06 3.68
N HIS A 108 -18.74 -4.12 3.34
CA HIS A 108 -17.90 -2.95 3.08
C HIS A 108 -17.12 -3.13 1.79
N ARG A 109 -16.82 -2.01 1.13
CA ARG A 109 -15.90 -1.97 0.00
C ARG A 109 -14.83 -0.93 0.26
N LEU A 110 -13.59 -1.40 0.36
CA LEU A 110 -12.40 -0.58 0.49
C LEU A 110 -11.67 -0.51 -0.85
N ILE A 111 -11.24 0.69 -1.24
CA ILE A 111 -10.56 0.91 -2.52
C ILE A 111 -9.36 1.81 -2.30
N SER A 112 -8.20 1.39 -2.78
CA SER A 112 -6.95 2.13 -2.71
C SER A 112 -6.19 2.10 -4.03
N LEU A 113 -5.48 3.19 -4.31
CA LEU A 113 -4.52 3.28 -5.42
C LEU A 113 -3.11 3.29 -4.83
N ILE A 114 -2.31 2.26 -5.17
CA ILE A 114 -0.95 2.09 -4.68
C ILE A 114 -0.01 2.35 -5.85
N THR A 115 0.89 3.31 -5.73
CA THR A 115 1.87 3.66 -6.77
C THR A 115 3.27 3.34 -6.27
N GLY A 116 4.05 2.65 -7.10
CA GLY A 116 5.48 2.44 -6.95
C GLY A 116 6.14 2.87 -8.26
N ALA A 117 6.65 4.09 -8.30
CA ALA A 117 7.24 4.68 -9.50
C ALA A 117 8.75 4.79 -9.32
N MET A 118 9.52 4.27 -10.27
CA MET A 118 10.97 4.48 -10.30
C MET A 118 11.28 5.84 -10.92
N THR A 119 12.42 6.45 -10.58
CA THR A 119 12.93 7.58 -11.37
C THR A 119 13.23 7.12 -12.81
N ALA A 120 13.17 8.04 -13.78
CA ALA A 120 13.39 7.70 -15.20
C ALA A 120 14.77 7.04 -15.44
N GLU A 121 15.81 7.47 -14.71
CA GLU A 121 17.14 6.86 -14.76
C GLU A 121 17.15 5.40 -14.27
N GLN A 122 16.34 5.06 -13.27
CA GLN A 122 16.25 3.67 -12.80
C GLN A 122 15.34 2.80 -13.67
N ASP A 123 14.24 3.36 -14.20
CA ASP A 123 13.33 2.65 -15.11
C ASP A 123 14.07 2.19 -16.38
N SER A 124 14.93 3.05 -16.95
CA SER A 124 15.75 2.72 -18.13
C SER A 124 16.71 1.55 -17.89
N LYS A 125 17.36 1.47 -16.72
CA LYS A 125 18.27 0.36 -16.36
C LYS A 125 17.53 -0.98 -16.29
N TRP A 126 16.31 -1.01 -15.76
CA TRP A 126 15.53 -2.24 -15.65
C TRP A 126 14.97 -2.70 -17.00
N ARG A 127 14.57 -1.77 -17.87
CA ARG A 127 14.12 -2.11 -19.23
C ARG A 127 15.23 -2.74 -20.06
N THR A 128 16.48 -2.29 -19.93
CA THR A 128 17.63 -2.90 -20.61
C THR A 128 18.04 -4.28 -20.08
N THR A 129 17.62 -4.66 -18.87
CA THR A 129 17.99 -5.95 -18.26
C THR A 129 16.95 -7.04 -18.51
N SER A 130 15.75 -6.67 -18.96
CA SER A 130 14.61 -7.56 -19.22
C SER A 130 14.61 -8.17 -20.64
N GLU A 131 15.57 -7.81 -21.48
CA GLU A 131 15.68 -8.23 -22.90
C GLU A 131 16.78 -9.29 -23.13
N LYS A 132 17.16 -10.06 -22.11
CA LYS A 132 18.00 -11.26 -22.23
C LYS A 132 17.30 -12.49 -21.70
#